data_AF-A0ABD1WAR4-F1
#
_entry.id   AF-A0ABD1WAR4-F1
#
_cell.length_a   1.000
_cell.length_b   1.000
_cell.length_c   1.000
_cell.angle_alpha   90.00
_cell.angle_beta   90.00
_cell.angle_gamma   90.00
#
_symmetry.space_group_name_H-M   'P 1'
#
loop_
_entity.id
_entity.type
_entity.pdbx_description
1 polymer ?
#
loop_
_entity_poly.entity_id
_entity_poly.type
_entity_poly.pdbx_seq_one_letter_code
_entity_poly.pdbx_strand_id
1 'polypeptide(L)'
;MENAILNLPEGQEQMSWLIDFNGWSLNTNVPIKTARDIIYILQNHYPERLAIVVLYSPPRIFEAFWKVVKYFVDKKTNEKIRFIYPNNKDSVELMKKFFDAENLPSEFGGKATLKYDHEEFSRLMTQEDIKTTKFWGFDSSTSHDTNGYSKDQVVAKTLSLAPPAT
;
A
#
# COMPACT_ATOMS: atom_id res chain seq x y z
N MET A 1 2.92 -1.10 -4.09
CA MET A 1 2.87 -2.55 -3.76
C MET A 1 4.00 -3.28 -4.47
N GLU A 2 4.09 -3.22 -5.81
CA GLU A 2 5.15 -3.92 -6.56
C GLU A 2 6.57 -3.61 -6.06
N ASN A 3 6.97 -2.33 -5.97
CA ASN A 3 8.31 -1.98 -5.48
C ASN A 3 8.56 -2.45 -4.05
N ALA A 4 7.53 -2.45 -3.18
CA ALA A 4 7.67 -2.97 -1.83
C ALA A 4 7.94 -4.48 -1.83
N ILE A 5 7.28 -5.24 -2.70
CA ILE A 5 7.49 -6.70 -2.84
C ILE A 5 8.86 -7.01 -3.42
N LEU A 6 9.29 -6.26 -4.45
CA LEU A 6 10.59 -6.45 -5.11
C LEU A 6 11.78 -6.15 -4.19
N ASN A 7 11.60 -5.26 -3.21
CA ASN A 7 12.62 -4.88 -2.25
C ASN A 7 12.56 -5.69 -0.94
N LEU A 8 11.70 -6.70 -0.84
CA LEU A 8 11.72 -7.58 0.33
C LEU A 8 13.02 -8.38 0.39
N PRO A 9 13.58 -8.63 1.58
CA PRO A 9 14.70 -9.54 1.76
C PRO A 9 14.41 -10.93 1.20
N GLU A 10 15.46 -11.66 0.82
CA GLU A 10 15.32 -13.04 0.36
C GLU A 10 14.60 -13.90 1.42
N GLY A 11 13.58 -14.65 0.97
CA GLY A 11 12.72 -15.47 1.84
C GLY A 11 11.61 -14.71 2.57
N GLN A 12 11.55 -13.37 2.48
CA GLN A 12 10.46 -12.57 3.03
C GLN A 12 9.40 -12.30 1.97
N GLU A 13 8.16 -12.70 2.21
CA GLU A 13 7.05 -12.53 1.25
C GLU A 13 5.96 -11.56 1.72
N GLN A 14 6.03 -11.16 2.99
CA GLN A 14 5.01 -10.37 3.67
C GLN A 14 5.55 -9.03 4.16
N MET A 15 4.69 -8.02 4.16
CA MET A 15 4.98 -6.68 4.66
C MET A 15 4.07 -6.31 5.84
N SER A 16 4.57 -5.44 6.71
CA SER A 16 3.84 -4.85 7.84
C SER A 16 3.38 -3.45 7.48
N TRP A 17 2.11 -3.12 7.75
CA TRP A 17 1.57 -1.79 7.51
C TRP A 17 1.38 -1.04 8.81
N LEU A 18 1.85 0.21 8.86
CA LEU A 18 1.58 1.15 9.94
C LEU A 18 0.83 2.33 9.35
N ILE A 19 -0.43 2.50 9.76
CA ILE A 19 -1.32 3.52 9.24
C ILE A 19 -1.63 4.51 10.37
N ASP A 20 -1.21 5.76 10.19
CA ASP A 20 -1.51 6.84 11.12
C ASP A 20 -2.92 7.39 10.91
N PHE A 21 -3.72 7.44 11.97
CA PHE A 21 -5.05 8.02 11.98
C PHE A 21 -5.10 9.41 12.65
N ASN A 22 -3.97 9.98 13.05
CA ASN A 22 -3.94 11.37 13.49
C ASN A 22 -4.48 12.28 12.37
N GLY A 23 -5.47 13.11 12.68
CA GLY A 23 -6.15 13.97 11.70
C GLY A 23 -7.29 13.27 10.92
N TRP A 24 -7.53 11.97 11.13
CA TRP A 24 -8.71 11.30 10.59
C TRP A 24 -9.98 11.82 11.26
N SER A 25 -11.00 12.11 10.45
CA SER A 25 -12.29 12.61 10.91
C SER A 25 -13.40 12.22 9.94
N LEU A 26 -14.66 12.53 10.26
CA LEU A 26 -15.77 12.34 9.32
C LEU A 26 -15.63 13.18 8.05
N ASN A 27 -14.89 14.29 8.07
CA ASN A 27 -14.66 15.14 6.89
C ASN A 27 -13.43 14.70 6.08
N THR A 28 -12.55 13.90 6.68
CA THR A 28 -11.28 13.43 6.11
C THR A 28 -11.24 11.91 6.02
N ASN A 29 -12.41 11.25 5.95
CA ASN A 29 -12.50 9.80 5.84
C ASN A 29 -12.37 9.30 4.39
N VAL A 30 -12.07 8.01 4.27
CA VAL A 30 -12.14 7.30 3.00
C VAL A 30 -13.59 6.86 2.75
N PRO A 31 -14.19 7.16 1.59
CA PRO A 31 -15.51 6.66 1.25
C PRO A 31 -15.57 5.12 1.33
N ILE A 32 -16.68 4.57 1.83
CA ILE A 32 -16.85 3.11 2.00
C ILE A 32 -16.62 2.35 0.68
N LYS A 33 -17.07 2.91 -0.44
CA LYS A 33 -16.84 2.34 -1.77
C LYS A 33 -15.35 2.21 -2.08
N THR A 34 -14.58 3.28 -1.85
CA THR A 34 -13.12 3.27 -2.05
C THR A 34 -12.44 2.26 -1.13
N ALA A 35 -12.85 2.18 0.14
CA ALA A 35 -12.32 1.17 1.07
C ALA A 35 -12.59 -0.26 0.56
N ARG A 36 -13.81 -0.53 0.06
CA ARG A 36 -14.17 -1.81 -0.55
C ARG A 36 -13.31 -2.11 -1.78
N ASP A 37 -13.10 -1.14 -2.67
CA ASP A 37 -12.31 -1.32 -3.88
C ASP A 37 -10.83 -1.61 -3.55
N ILE A 38 -10.26 -0.91 -2.56
CA ILE A 38 -8.91 -1.20 -2.04
C ILE A 38 -8.83 -2.64 -1.51
N ILE A 39 -9.78 -3.04 -0.66
CA ILE A 39 -9.82 -4.40 -0.08
C ILE A 39 -9.98 -5.46 -1.18
N TYR A 40 -10.79 -5.19 -2.20
CA TYR A 40 -10.96 -6.07 -3.36
C TYR A 40 -9.65 -6.24 -4.13
N ILE A 41 -8.92 -5.14 -4.39
CA ILE A 41 -7.63 -5.19 -5.09
C ILE A 41 -6.63 -6.02 -4.28
N LEU A 42 -6.51 -5.76 -2.97
CA LEU A 42 -5.54 -6.45 -2.12
C LEU A 42 -5.81 -7.95 -2.02
N GLN A 43 -7.07 -8.36 -1.85
CA GLN A 43 -7.41 -9.78 -1.71
C GLN A 43 -7.22 -10.56 -3.03
N ASN A 44 -7.47 -9.95 -4.18
CA ASN A 44 -7.41 -10.65 -5.47
C ASN A 44 -6.05 -10.57 -6.17
N HIS A 45 -5.29 -9.50 -5.95
CA HIS A 45 -4.01 -9.28 -6.64
C HIS A 45 -2.79 -9.40 -5.72
N TYR A 46 -2.96 -9.24 -4.40
CA TYR A 46 -1.88 -9.34 -3.42
C TYR A 46 -2.21 -10.29 -2.27
N PRO A 47 -2.66 -11.54 -2.56
CA PRO A 47 -3.04 -12.49 -1.53
C PRO A 47 -1.86 -12.83 -0.63
N GLU A 48 -2.11 -12.99 0.67
CA GLU A 48 -1.14 -13.39 1.69
C GLU A 48 0.13 -12.52 1.79
N ARG A 49 0.15 -11.31 1.19
CA ARG A 49 1.27 -10.35 1.27
C ARG A 49 1.33 -9.56 2.59
N LEU A 50 0.33 -9.69 3.45
CA LEU A 50 0.19 -8.93 4.67
C LEU A 50 0.63 -9.76 5.88
N ALA A 51 1.61 -9.28 6.63
CA ALA A 51 2.01 -9.87 7.91
C ALA A 51 1.13 -9.33 9.04
N ILE A 52 1.03 -8.00 9.14
CA ILE A 52 0.27 -7.28 10.17
C ILE A 52 -0.14 -5.90 9.66
N VAL A 53 -1.30 -5.40 10.13
CA VAL A 53 -1.71 -4.01 9.97
C VAL A 53 -1.86 -3.38 11.34
N VAL A 54 -1.15 -2.30 11.57
CA VAL A 54 -1.28 -1.47 12.76
C VAL A 54 -2.00 -0.17 12.39
N LEU A 55 -3.15 0.02 13.02
CA LEU A 55 -3.91 1.26 12.96
C LEU A 55 -3.54 2.09 14.20
N TYR A 56 -2.74 3.13 14.00
CA TYR A 56 -2.19 3.95 15.07
C TYR A 56 -3.09 5.15 15.35
N SER A 57 -3.43 5.36 16.63
CA SER A 57 -4.25 6.48 17.11
C SER A 57 -5.61 6.66 16.41
N PRO A 58 -6.39 5.60 16.09
CA PRO A 58 -7.69 5.78 15.45
C PRO A 58 -8.67 6.50 16.38
N PRO A 59 -9.41 7.51 15.91
CA PRO A 59 -10.41 8.18 16.74
C PRO A 59 -11.58 7.23 17.03
N ARG A 60 -12.27 7.40 18.16
CA ARG A 60 -13.38 6.50 18.58
C ARG A 60 -14.45 6.28 17.50
N ILE A 61 -14.75 7.32 16.71
CA ILE A 61 -15.71 7.24 15.61
C ILE A 61 -15.29 6.26 14.50
N PHE A 62 -13.99 5.98 14.37
CA PHE A 62 -13.47 4.98 13.43
C PHE A 62 -14.01 3.57 13.74
N GLU A 63 -14.34 3.24 14.99
CA GLU A 63 -14.92 1.93 15.31
C GLU A 63 -16.22 1.65 14.56
N ALA A 64 -17.06 2.68 14.36
CA ALA A 64 -18.29 2.55 13.59
C ALA A 64 -18.00 2.31 12.10
N PHE A 65 -17.04 3.04 11.55
CA PHE A 65 -16.56 2.83 10.18
C PHE A 65 -15.99 1.41 10.00
N TRP A 66 -15.13 0.98 10.93
CA TRP A 66 -14.52 -0.34 10.91
C TRP A 66 -15.56 -1.46 10.99
N LYS A 67 -16.62 -1.30 11.78
CA LYS A 67 -17.73 -2.26 11.85
C LYS A 67 -18.38 -2.51 10.49
N VAL A 68 -18.42 -1.51 9.61
CA VAL A 68 -18.94 -1.66 8.24
C VAL A 68 -17.87 -2.25 7.32
N VAL A 69 -16.66 -1.69 7.33
CA VAL A 69 -15.59 -2.09 6.41
C VAL A 69 -15.13 -3.53 6.64
N LYS A 70 -15.11 -4.00 7.89
CA LYS A 70 -14.67 -5.36 8.23
C LYS A 70 -15.48 -6.47 7.56
N TYR A 71 -16.71 -6.20 7.09
CA TYR A 71 -17.51 -7.20 6.36
C TYR A 71 -16.93 -7.53 4.97
N PHE A 72 -16.09 -6.65 4.42
CA PHE A 72 -15.41 -6.88 3.15
C PHE A 72 -14.04 -7.55 3.31
N VAL A 73 -13.55 -7.66 4.55
CA VAL A 73 -12.22 -8.17 4.90
C VAL A 73 -12.35 -9.64 5.30
N ASP A 74 -11.57 -10.51 4.67
CA ASP A 74 -11.53 -11.92 5.04
C ASP A 74 -11.07 -12.14 6.49
N LYS A 75 -11.41 -13.32 7.04
CA LYS A 75 -11.14 -13.64 8.45
C LYS A 75 -9.65 -13.60 8.79
N LYS A 76 -8.77 -14.14 7.94
CA LYS A 76 -7.33 -14.19 8.20
C LYS A 76 -6.74 -12.78 8.22
N THR A 77 -7.17 -11.92 7.30
CA THR A 77 -6.74 -10.52 7.30
C THR A 77 -7.22 -9.78 8.54
N ASN A 78 -8.46 -10.01 8.97
CA ASN A 78 -8.99 -9.40 10.20
C ASN A 78 -8.16 -9.78 11.44
N GLU A 79 -7.74 -11.04 11.54
CA GLU A 79 -6.87 -11.54 12.62
C GLU A 79 -5.46 -10.90 12.63
N LYS A 80 -5.06 -10.22 11.55
CA LYS A 80 -3.78 -9.50 11.42
C LYS A 80 -3.88 -8.00 11.75
N ILE A 81 -5.07 -7.49 12.07
CA ILE A 81 -5.26 -6.05 12.35
C ILE A 81 -5.10 -5.77 13.84
N ARG A 82 -4.32 -4.76 14.19
CA ARG A 82 -4.10 -4.28 15.57
C ARG A 82 -4.40 -2.80 15.67
N PHE A 83 -5.14 -2.44 16.69
CA PHE A 83 -5.44 -1.05 17.03
C PHE A 83 -4.45 -0.64 18.13
N ILE A 84 -3.71 0.45 17.91
CA ILE A 84 -2.72 0.94 18.85
C ILE A 84 -3.10 2.34 19.29
N TYR A 85 -3.29 2.50 20.59
CA TYR A 85 -3.58 3.80 21.22
C TYR A 85 -2.36 4.24 22.03
N PRO A 86 -1.72 5.38 21.72
CA PRO A 86 -0.47 5.79 22.37
C PRO A 86 -0.62 6.04 23.89
N ASN A 87 -1.83 6.36 24.35
CA ASN A 87 -2.12 6.58 25.77
C ASN A 87 -2.47 5.30 26.54
N ASN A 88 -2.44 4.13 25.88
CA ASN A 88 -2.72 2.83 26.48
C ASN A 88 -1.42 2.01 26.58
N LYS A 89 -1.05 1.61 27.80
CA LYS A 89 0.22 0.92 28.06
C LYS A 89 0.34 -0.41 27.30
N ASP A 90 -0.72 -1.20 27.25
CA ASP A 90 -0.73 -2.50 26.58
C ASP A 90 -0.57 -2.34 25.06
N SER A 91 -1.17 -1.29 24.49
CA SER A 91 -1.01 -0.92 23.07
C SER A 91 0.44 -0.52 22.78
N VAL A 92 1.06 0.28 23.63
CA VAL A 92 2.47 0.68 23.46
C VAL A 92 3.39 -0.54 23.59
N GLU A 93 3.12 -1.46 24.50
CA GLU A 93 3.88 -2.72 24.59
C GLU A 93 3.70 -3.59 23.34
N LEU A 94 2.48 -3.66 22.82
CA LEU A 94 2.19 -4.39 21.59
C LEU A 94 2.93 -3.79 20.38
N MET A 95 3.02 -2.46 20.28
CA MET A 95 3.79 -1.78 19.24
C MET A 95 5.26 -2.21 19.26
N LYS A 96 5.87 -2.30 20.46
CA LYS A 96 7.26 -2.74 20.65
C LYS A 96 7.50 -4.22 20.30
N LYS A 97 6.45 -5.05 20.32
CA LYS A 97 6.55 -6.46 19.91
C LYS A 97 6.64 -6.63 18.39
N PHE A 98 6.12 -5.66 17.64
CA PHE A 98 6.07 -5.74 16.16
C PHE A 98 7.10 -4.87 15.46
N PHE A 99 7.59 -3.81 16.12
CA PHE A 99 8.52 -2.87 15.52
C PHE A 99 9.72 -2.61 16.42
N ASP A 100 10.91 -2.67 15.82
CA ASP A 100 12.15 -2.30 16.50
C ASP A 100 12.15 -0.80 16.78
N ALA A 101 12.42 -0.43 18.04
CA ALA A 101 12.41 0.96 18.46
C ALA A 101 13.42 1.84 17.68
N GLU A 102 14.56 1.27 17.26
CA GLU A 102 15.58 2.00 16.49
C GLU A 102 15.13 2.34 15.06
N ASN A 103 14.22 1.55 14.49
CA ASN A 103 13.72 1.72 13.12
C ASN A 103 12.37 2.44 13.06
N LEU A 104 11.64 2.48 14.17
CA LEU A 104 10.34 3.12 14.25
C LEU A 104 10.48 4.65 14.41
N PRO A 105 9.75 5.48 13.63
CA PRO A 105 9.74 6.93 13.82
C PRO A 105 9.32 7.33 15.25
N SER A 106 9.87 8.46 15.72
CA SER A 106 9.59 8.98 17.07
C SER A 106 8.12 9.34 17.30
N GLU A 107 7.39 9.77 16.27
CA GLU A 107 5.94 10.03 16.30
C GLU A 107 5.08 8.79 16.64
N PHE A 108 5.63 7.60 16.41
CA PHE A 108 5.02 6.31 16.77
C PHE A 108 5.61 5.70 18.04
N GLY A 109 6.44 6.45 18.79
CA GLY A 109 7.06 5.99 20.03
C GLY A 109 8.40 5.26 19.86
N GLY A 110 9.01 5.35 18.67
CA GLY A 110 10.36 4.85 18.42
C GLY A 110 11.45 5.89 18.64
N LYS A 111 12.63 5.63 18.07
CA LYS A 111 13.84 6.46 18.18
C LYS A 111 14.37 6.94 16.83
N ALA A 112 13.83 6.42 15.72
CA ALA A 112 14.25 6.85 14.40
C ALA A 112 13.85 8.32 14.18
N THR A 113 14.81 9.12 13.74
CA THR A 113 14.55 10.49 13.27
C THR A 113 14.43 10.43 11.76
N LEU A 114 13.20 10.34 11.28
CA LEU A 114 12.89 10.34 9.86
C LEU A 114 12.25 11.68 9.52
N LYS A 115 12.87 12.40 8.58
CA LYS A 115 12.26 13.58 7.96
C LYS A 115 11.86 13.19 6.56
N TYR A 116 10.56 13.26 6.27
CA TYR A 116 10.07 13.02 4.93
C TYR A 116 10.52 14.16 4.01
N ASP A 117 11.30 13.80 2.99
CA ASP A 117 11.67 14.67 1.88
C ASP A 117 10.96 14.16 0.63
N HIS A 118 10.02 14.95 0.12
CA HIS A 118 9.19 14.56 -1.01
C HIS A 118 9.99 14.47 -2.32
N GLU A 119 10.98 15.34 -2.52
CA GLU A 119 11.78 15.37 -3.75
C GLU A 119 12.70 14.16 -3.79
N GLU A 120 13.41 13.89 -2.70
CA GLU A 120 14.29 12.74 -2.58
C GLU A 120 13.51 11.43 -2.69
N PHE A 121 12.35 11.32 -2.02
CA PHE A 121 11.48 10.16 -2.13
C PHE A 121 11.02 9.91 -3.56
N SER A 122 10.55 10.96 -4.26
CA SER A 122 10.07 10.84 -5.64
C SER A 122 11.20 10.44 -6.61
N ARG A 123 12.41 10.96 -6.38
CA ARG A 123 13.61 10.59 -7.14
C ARG A 123 13.94 9.11 -6.95
N LEU A 124 13.91 8.61 -5.72
CA LEU A 124 14.16 7.20 -5.42
C LEU A 124 13.11 6.29 -6.07
N MET A 125 11.82 6.63 -5.96
CA MET A 125 10.73 5.88 -6.59
C MET A 125 10.90 5.76 -8.12
N THR A 126 11.27 6.86 -8.78
CA THR A 126 11.54 6.83 -10.24
C THR A 126 12.72 5.91 -10.58
N GLN A 127 13.77 5.91 -9.75
CA GLN A 127 14.91 5.02 -9.95
C GLN A 127 14.53 3.55 -9.74
N GLU A 128 13.67 3.24 -8.78
CA GLU A 128 13.11 1.91 -8.60
C GLU A 128 12.28 1.47 -9.80
N ASP A 129 11.39 2.33 -10.32
CA ASP A 129 10.57 2.00 -11.48
C ASP A 129 11.43 1.69 -12.73
N ILE A 130 12.51 2.45 -12.94
CA ILE A 130 13.48 2.18 -14.01
C ILE A 130 14.18 0.83 -13.81
N LYS A 131 14.62 0.52 -12.58
CA LYS A 131 15.24 -0.78 -12.25
C LYS A 131 14.29 -1.93 -12.49
N THR A 132 13.05 -1.80 -12.02
CA THR A 132 11.98 -2.79 -12.20
C THR A 132 11.69 -3.02 -13.68
N THR A 133 11.58 -1.96 -14.47
CA THR A 133 11.34 -2.06 -15.92
C THR A 133 12.46 -2.84 -16.63
N LYS A 134 13.73 -2.54 -16.29
CA LYS A 134 14.89 -3.26 -16.81
C LYS A 134 14.93 -4.72 -16.36
N PHE A 135 14.62 -4.98 -15.09
CA PHE A 135 14.57 -6.34 -14.52
C PHE A 135 13.60 -7.24 -15.28
N TRP A 136 12.42 -6.72 -15.62
CA TRP A 136 11.40 -7.47 -16.38
C TRP A 136 11.64 -7.49 -17.89
N GLY A 137 12.73 -6.91 -18.39
CA GLY A 137 13.08 -6.95 -19.80
C GLY A 137 12.14 -6.15 -20.70
N PHE A 138 11.45 -5.14 -20.16
CA PHE A 138 10.59 -4.24 -20.94
C PHE A 138 11.37 -3.20 -21.76
N ASP A 139 12.68 -3.38 -21.92
CA ASP A 139 13.47 -2.60 -22.86
C ASP A 139 13.00 -2.91 -24.29
N SER A 140 12.03 -2.13 -24.76
CA SER A 140 11.74 -2.04 -26.18
C SER A 140 13.01 -1.63 -26.91
N SER A 141 13.44 -2.45 -27.85
CA SER A 141 14.12 -2.01 -29.05
C SER A 141 13.28 -0.92 -29.74
N THR A 142 13.43 0.32 -29.30
CA THR A 142 13.09 1.51 -30.08
C THR A 142 14.22 2.50 -29.91
N SER A 143 15.26 2.25 -30.70
CA SER A 143 16.25 3.23 -31.11
C SER A 143 15.55 4.54 -31.47
N HIS A 144 16.12 5.64 -31.02
CA HIS A 144 15.86 6.98 -31.53
C HIS A 144 15.75 6.97 -33.06
N ASP A 145 14.63 7.47 -33.59
CA ASP A 145 14.66 8.30 -34.79
C ASP A 145 13.95 9.62 -34.48
N THR A 146 14.74 10.68 -34.62
CA THR A 146 14.27 12.06 -34.58
C THR A 146 13.57 12.36 -35.90
N ASN A 147 12.32 12.86 -35.86
CA ASN A 147 11.81 13.94 -36.70
C ASN A 147 10.27 14.01 -36.72
N GLY A 148 9.76 15.24 -36.60
CA GLY A 148 8.55 15.66 -37.31
C GLY A 148 7.22 15.63 -36.54
N TYR A 149 6.72 16.83 -36.22
CA TYR A 149 5.30 17.07 -35.92
C TYR A 149 4.39 16.55 -37.05
N SER A 150 3.33 15.80 -36.72
CA SER A 150 1.98 15.97 -37.32
C SER A 150 0.90 15.22 -36.52
N LYS A 151 -0.28 15.82 -36.45
CA LYS A 151 -1.51 15.31 -35.82
C LYS A 151 -2.05 14.06 -36.56
N ASP A 152 -2.57 13.07 -35.82
CA ASP A 152 -3.98 12.63 -35.90
C ASP A 152 -4.26 11.32 -35.12
N GLN A 153 -5.38 11.38 -34.38
CA GLN A 153 -6.35 10.35 -33.94
C GLN A 153 -5.93 8.86 -33.84
N VAL A 154 -6.11 8.27 -32.65
CA VAL A 154 -6.20 6.79 -32.50
C VAL A 154 -7.42 6.41 -31.66
N VAL A 155 -8.37 5.78 -32.32
CA VAL A 155 -9.55 5.12 -31.76
C VAL A 155 -9.12 3.83 -31.05
N ALA A 156 -9.54 3.65 -29.79
CA ALA A 156 -9.30 2.41 -29.06
C ALA A 156 -10.17 1.27 -29.64
N LYS A 157 -9.52 0.23 -30.15
CA LYS A 157 -10.14 -1.00 -30.67
C LYS A 157 -10.51 -1.92 -29.52
N THR A 158 -11.80 -2.24 -29.39
CA THR A 158 -12.36 -3.21 -28.45
C THR A 158 -11.83 -4.62 -28.73
N LEU A 159 -11.27 -5.30 -27.72
CA LEU A 159 -10.95 -6.73 -27.79
C LEU A 159 -12.24 -7.56 -27.63
N SER A 160 -12.51 -8.46 -28.59
CA SER A 160 -13.64 -9.40 -28.54
C SER A 160 -13.31 -10.62 -27.66
N LEU A 161 -14.26 -11.02 -26.81
CA LEU A 161 -14.23 -12.29 -26.08
C LEU A 161 -14.40 -13.50 -27.03
N ALA A 162 -13.66 -14.58 -26.76
CA ALA A 162 -13.81 -15.89 -27.41
C ALA A 162 -15.06 -16.64 -26.89
N PRO A 163 -15.64 -17.56 -27.69
CA PRO A 163 -16.93 -18.21 -27.38
C PRO A 163 -16.80 -19.39 -26.39
N PRO A 164 -17.92 -19.82 -25.77
CA PRO A 164 -17.92 -20.86 -24.74
C PRO A 164 -17.78 -22.26 -25.33
N ALA A 165 -17.12 -23.15 -24.58
CA ALA A 165 -17.04 -24.58 -24.87
C ALA A 165 -18.36 -25.29 -24.52
N THR A 166 -18.72 -26.27 -25.37
CA THR A 166 -19.92 -27.13 -25.37
C THR A 166 -20.17 -27.91 -24.08
#